data_AF-A0A934THQ2-F1
#
_entry.id   AF-A0A934THQ2-F1
#
_cell.length_a   1.000
_cell.length_b   1.000
_cell.length_c   1.000
_cell.angle_alpha   90.00
_cell.angle_beta   90.00
_cell.angle_gamma   90.00
#
_symmetry.space_group_name_H-M   'P 1'
#
loop_
_entity.id
_entity.type
_entity.pdbx_description
1 polymer ?
#
loop_
_entity_poly.entity_id
_entity_poly.type
_entity_poly.pdbx_seq_one_letter_code
_entity_poly.pdbx_strand_id
1 'polypeptide(L)'
;VSRYHCPRFSHAQDREAVAMARAFVFPGQGSQEVGMGREFAESLRGAAITTCMIAFILLGASFLTVAMGFTGIPRALAAWIGEQGYSQFALLTALLVFFIVLGFFLDGISIVVLTTSVILPMVLAAGIDPIWFGVFLVLVVEMSQITPPVGFNLFVLQSITGRGIFRIARMALPFFLILVVATLLLALFPGIALWLPGTMLSR
;
A
#
# COMPACT_ATOMS: atom_id res chain seq x y z
N VAL A 1 23.45 -18.52 -33.02
CA VAL A 1 23.02 -17.17 -33.45
C VAL A 1 21.55 -17.05 -33.07
N SER A 2 21.15 -16.51 -31.91
CA SER A 2 21.25 -15.12 -31.48
C SER A 2 21.37 -15.05 -29.94
N ARG A 3 22.36 -14.29 -29.44
CA ARG A 3 22.53 -14.02 -28.01
C ARG A 3 21.55 -12.90 -27.63
N TYR A 4 20.45 -13.23 -26.97
CA TYR A 4 19.69 -12.22 -26.25
C TYR A 4 20.49 -11.83 -25.01
N HIS A 5 21.15 -10.68 -25.10
CA HIS A 5 21.86 -10.03 -24.02
C HIS A 5 20.84 -9.66 -22.94
N CYS A 6 20.81 -10.42 -21.84
CA CYS A 6 19.97 -10.11 -20.69
C CYS A 6 20.54 -8.84 -20.04
N PRO A 7 19.74 -7.78 -19.82
CA PRO A 7 20.23 -6.60 -19.09
C PRO A 7 20.62 -7.01 -17.67
N ARG A 8 21.75 -6.51 -17.16
CA ARG A 8 22.18 -6.73 -15.78
C ARG A 8 21.17 -6.04 -14.85
N PHE A 9 20.28 -6.83 -14.23
CA PHE A 9 19.46 -6.37 -13.11
C PHE A 9 20.37 -6.05 -11.92
N SER A 10 20.34 -4.80 -11.44
CA SER A 10 21.21 -4.30 -10.36
C SER A 10 20.70 -4.64 -8.97
N HIS A 11 19.44 -5.03 -8.83
CA HIS A 11 18.83 -5.40 -7.55
C HIS A 11 18.72 -6.92 -7.42
N ALA A 12 19.13 -7.46 -6.27
CA ALA A 12 19.07 -8.90 -5.98
C ALA A 12 17.63 -9.46 -6.11
N GLN A 13 16.65 -8.65 -5.72
CA GLN A 13 15.22 -8.99 -5.77
C GLN A 13 14.68 -9.19 -7.19
N ASP A 14 15.19 -8.43 -8.18
CA ASP A 14 14.81 -8.60 -9.59
C ASP A 14 15.39 -9.89 -10.19
N ARG A 15 16.55 -10.35 -9.70
CA ARG A 15 17.18 -11.59 -10.18
C ARG A 15 16.41 -12.83 -9.74
N GLU A 16 15.91 -12.82 -8.52
CA GLU A 16 15.13 -13.93 -7.94
C GLU A 16 13.77 -14.07 -8.63
N ALA A 17 13.08 -12.95 -8.87
CA ALA A 17 11.79 -12.95 -9.58
C ALA A 17 11.91 -13.46 -11.03
N VAL A 18 12.96 -13.06 -11.75
CA VAL A 18 13.23 -13.52 -13.13
C VAL A 18 13.66 -14.99 -13.16
N ALA A 19 14.41 -15.47 -12.15
CA ALA A 19 14.78 -16.87 -12.02
C ALA A 19 13.56 -17.78 -11.79
N MET A 20 12.68 -17.39 -10.86
CA MET A 20 11.43 -18.10 -10.57
C MET A 20 10.48 -18.12 -11.79
N ALA A 21 10.32 -16.99 -12.49
CA ALA A 21 9.50 -16.92 -13.69
C ALA A 21 10.06 -17.77 -14.85
N ARG A 22 11.39 -17.84 -15.00
CA ARG A 22 12.03 -18.73 -15.98
C ARG A 22 11.85 -20.21 -15.62
N ALA A 23 11.98 -20.57 -14.35
CA ALA A 23 11.81 -21.94 -13.87
C ALA A 23 10.37 -22.45 -14.09
N PHE A 24 9.36 -21.57 -13.97
CA PHE A 24 7.96 -21.94 -14.20
C PHE A 24 7.58 -22.06 -15.69
N VAL A 25 8.16 -21.23 -16.57
CA VAL A 25 7.78 -21.20 -18.01
C VAL A 25 8.58 -22.19 -18.86
N PHE A 26 9.81 -22.55 -18.47
CA PHE A 26 10.65 -23.47 -19.24
C PHE A 26 11.23 -24.58 -18.35
N PRO A 27 10.48 -25.68 -18.12
CA PRO A 27 10.87 -26.74 -17.18
C PRO A 27 12.00 -27.66 -17.71
N GLY A 28 12.83 -27.22 -18.66
CA GLY A 28 13.78 -28.10 -19.35
C GLY A 28 15.03 -27.46 -19.97
N GLN A 29 15.35 -26.19 -19.71
CA GLN A 29 16.63 -25.61 -20.16
C GLN A 29 17.47 -25.12 -18.99
N GLY A 30 18.39 -25.98 -18.56
CA GLY A 30 19.52 -25.60 -17.72
C GLY A 30 19.25 -25.67 -16.22
N SER A 31 18.92 -26.87 -15.72
CA SER A 31 19.20 -27.22 -14.32
C SER A 31 20.71 -27.10 -14.07
N GLN A 32 21.18 -25.93 -13.64
CA GLN A 32 22.17 -25.97 -12.57
C GLN A 32 21.41 -26.54 -11.37
N GLU A 33 21.75 -27.76 -10.97
CA GLU A 33 21.22 -28.39 -9.76
C GLU A 33 21.67 -27.60 -8.53
N VAL A 34 21.06 -26.44 -8.31
CA VAL A 34 21.07 -25.78 -7.01
C VAL A 34 20.01 -26.51 -6.22
N GLY A 35 20.43 -27.38 -5.29
CA GLY A 35 19.51 -28.30 -4.61
C GLY A 35 18.28 -27.58 -4.04
N MET A 36 17.09 -28.18 -4.21
CA MET A 36 15.79 -27.64 -3.79
C MET A 36 15.76 -27.03 -2.38
N GLY A 37 16.60 -27.54 -1.46
CA GLY A 37 16.76 -26.98 -0.12
C GLY A 37 17.43 -25.59 -0.07
N ARG A 38 18.35 -25.27 -0.99
CA ARG A 38 19.02 -23.96 -1.06
C ARG A 38 18.08 -22.89 -1.62
N GLU A 39 17.36 -23.17 -2.70
CA GLU A 39 16.36 -22.23 -3.27
C GLU A 39 15.20 -21.96 -2.29
N PHE A 40 14.75 -23.00 -1.57
CA PHE A 40 13.77 -22.84 -0.51
C PHE A 40 14.29 -21.99 0.66
N ALA A 41 15.54 -22.21 1.08
CA ALA A 41 16.17 -21.42 2.13
C ALA A 41 16.39 -19.95 1.71
N GLU A 42 16.75 -19.69 0.45
CA GLU A 42 16.89 -18.34 -0.09
C GLU A 42 15.54 -17.61 -0.12
N SER A 43 14.47 -18.28 -0.58
CA SER A 43 13.11 -17.72 -0.58
C SER A 43 12.61 -17.41 0.83
N LEU A 44 12.84 -18.32 1.79
CA LEU A 44 12.52 -18.09 3.20
C LEU A 44 13.30 -16.91 3.79
N ARG A 45 14.57 -16.77 3.44
CA ARG A 45 15.40 -15.64 3.89
C ARG A 45 14.87 -14.31 3.34
N GLY A 46 14.50 -14.25 2.06
CA GLY A 46 13.89 -13.06 1.46
C GLY A 46 12.57 -12.67 2.13
N ALA A 47 11.71 -13.66 2.41
CA ALA A 47 10.47 -13.45 3.14
C ALA A 47 10.72 -12.96 4.59
N ALA A 48 11.69 -13.56 5.30
CA ALA A 48 12.05 -13.19 6.66
C ALA A 48 12.57 -11.74 6.76
N ILE A 49 13.43 -11.32 5.82
CA ILE A 49 13.94 -9.93 5.77
C ILE A 49 12.79 -8.94 5.60
N THR A 50 11.92 -9.19 4.61
CA THR A 50 10.75 -8.31 4.33
C THR A 50 9.82 -8.24 5.54
N THR A 51 9.56 -9.37 6.18
CA THR A 51 8.69 -9.44 7.37
C THR A 51 9.32 -8.72 8.57
N CYS A 52 10.64 -8.82 8.74
CA CYS A 52 11.37 -8.12 9.80
C CYS A 52 11.30 -6.59 9.61
N MET A 53 11.39 -6.09 8.37
CA MET A 53 11.22 -4.66 8.07
C MET A 53 9.81 -4.18 8.46
N ILE A 54 8.77 -4.93 8.07
CA ILE A 54 7.38 -4.61 8.43
C ILE A 54 7.20 -4.63 9.96
N ALA A 55 7.74 -5.64 10.65
CA ALA A 55 7.65 -5.75 12.10
C ALA A 55 8.31 -4.56 12.82
N PHE A 56 9.44 -4.06 12.31
CA PHE A 56 10.09 -2.85 12.83
C PHE A 56 9.22 -1.59 12.68
N ILE A 57 8.56 -1.44 11.52
CA ILE A 57 7.63 -0.33 11.27
C ILE A 57 6.44 -0.41 12.24
N LEU A 58 5.84 -1.59 12.42
CA LEU A 58 4.74 -1.81 13.36
C LEU A 58 5.15 -1.49 14.80
N LEU A 59 6.37 -1.87 15.20
CA LEU A 59 6.90 -1.56 16.51
C LEU A 59 7.09 -0.05 16.69
N GLY A 60 7.70 0.64 15.72
CA GLY A 60 7.82 2.11 15.76
C GLY A 60 6.46 2.82 15.82
N ALA A 61 5.47 2.32 15.09
CA ALA A 61 4.12 2.88 15.09
C ALA A 61 3.36 2.66 16.40
N SER A 62 3.56 1.52 17.08
CA SER A 62 2.96 1.29 18.39
C SER A 62 3.50 2.29 19.43
N PHE A 63 4.82 2.52 19.44
CA PHE A 63 5.44 3.57 20.25
C PHE A 63 4.90 4.96 19.88
N LEU A 64 4.77 5.27 18.59
CA LEU A 64 4.23 6.55 18.13
C LEU A 64 2.78 6.76 18.59
N THR A 65 1.94 5.73 18.52
CA THR A 65 0.54 5.77 18.97
C THR A 65 0.45 6.16 20.45
N VAL A 66 1.28 5.52 21.29
CA VAL A 66 1.35 5.81 22.73
C VAL A 66 1.85 7.23 22.97
N ALA A 67 2.92 7.66 22.28
CA ALA A 67 3.45 9.01 22.39
C ALA A 67 2.39 10.07 22.01
N MET A 68 1.66 9.86 20.92
CA MET A 68 0.58 10.75 20.50
C MET A 68 -0.55 10.83 21.54
N GLY A 69 -0.87 9.71 22.19
CA GLY A 69 -1.81 9.66 23.32
C GLY A 69 -1.39 10.56 24.49
N PHE A 70 -0.09 10.64 24.80
CA PHE A 70 0.43 11.53 25.83
C PHE A 70 0.49 12.99 25.41
N THR A 71 0.84 13.29 24.16
CA THR A 71 0.94 14.68 23.68
C THR A 71 -0.41 15.39 23.58
N GLY A 72 -1.51 14.64 23.43
CA GLY A 72 -2.85 15.21 23.24
C GLY A 72 -3.06 15.93 21.90
N ILE A 73 -2.05 15.95 21.02
CA ILE A 73 -2.10 16.62 19.71
C ILE A 73 -3.29 16.17 18.86
N PRO A 74 -3.58 14.85 18.70
CA PRO A 74 -4.71 14.43 17.89
C PRO A 74 -6.06 14.95 18.40
N ARG A 75 -6.19 15.05 19.74
CA ARG A 75 -7.41 15.51 20.41
C ARG A 75 -7.59 17.03 20.28
N ALA A 76 -6.50 17.79 20.40
CA ALA A 76 -6.50 19.24 20.20
C ALA A 76 -6.84 19.60 18.75
N LEU A 77 -6.27 18.89 17.77
CA LEU A 77 -6.61 19.07 16.35
C LEU A 77 -8.08 18.74 16.06
N ALA A 78 -8.60 17.63 16.60
CA ALA A 78 -10.00 17.28 16.43
C ALA A 78 -10.96 18.33 17.02
N ALA A 79 -10.64 18.86 18.21
CA ALA A 79 -11.40 19.93 18.84
C ALA A 79 -11.38 21.21 17.99
N TRP A 80 -10.20 21.61 17.50
CA TRP A 80 -10.06 22.76 16.62
C TRP A 80 -10.87 22.60 15.32
N ILE A 81 -10.89 21.42 14.71
CA ILE A 81 -11.72 21.13 13.54
C ILE A 81 -13.21 21.21 13.88
N GLY A 82 -13.62 20.67 15.04
CA GLY A 82 -15.00 20.69 15.51
C GLY A 82 -15.52 22.09 15.83
N GLU A 83 -14.67 22.96 16.38
CA GLU A 83 -15.01 24.36 16.69
C GLU A 83 -15.23 25.22 15.43
N GLN A 84 -14.58 24.87 14.31
CA GLN A 84 -14.69 25.62 13.06
C GLN A 84 -15.96 25.28 12.25
N GLY A 85 -16.77 24.31 12.69
CA GLY A 85 -18.01 23.91 12.01
C GLY A 85 -17.79 23.34 10.61
N TYR A 86 -16.54 22.98 10.26
CA TYR A 86 -16.22 22.41 8.97
C TYR A 86 -16.94 21.07 8.80
N SER A 87 -17.62 20.90 7.66
CA SER A 87 -18.24 19.63 7.33
C SER A 87 -17.17 18.53 7.27
N GLN A 88 -17.53 17.29 7.61
CA GLN A 88 -16.64 16.11 7.56
C GLN A 88 -15.86 16.02 6.23
N PHE A 89 -16.38 16.60 5.15
CA PHE A 89 -15.71 16.71 3.85
C PHE A 89 -14.43 17.55 3.86
N ALA A 90 -14.34 18.63 4.63
CA ALA A 90 -13.13 19.46 4.68
C ALA A 90 -11.97 18.72 5.35
N LEU A 91 -12.27 17.99 6.43
CA LEU A 91 -11.31 17.09 7.09
C LEU A 91 -10.85 16.00 6.12
N LEU A 92 -11.77 15.36 5.42
CA LEU A 92 -11.45 14.33 4.43
C LEU A 92 -10.60 14.86 3.27
N THR A 93 -10.87 16.09 2.82
CA THR A 93 -10.09 16.72 1.73
C THR A 93 -8.68 17.07 2.20
N ALA A 94 -8.53 17.64 3.40
CA ALA A 94 -7.22 17.92 3.99
C ALA A 94 -6.41 16.64 4.20
N LEU A 95 -7.06 15.58 4.70
CA LEU A 95 -6.45 14.26 4.85
C LEU A 95 -6.06 13.67 3.48
N LEU A 96 -6.92 13.74 2.47
CA LEU A 96 -6.62 13.26 1.12
C LEU A 96 -5.35 13.93 0.57
N VAL A 97 -5.24 15.26 0.67
CA VAL A 97 -4.05 16.00 0.22
C VAL A 97 -2.81 15.55 1.00
N PHE A 98 -2.93 15.41 2.33
CA PHE A 98 -1.85 14.91 3.17
C PHE A 98 -1.40 13.49 2.77
N PHE A 99 -2.35 12.59 2.51
CA PHE A 99 -2.08 11.21 2.08
C PHE A 99 -1.46 11.12 0.70
N ILE A 100 -1.85 11.99 -0.24
CA ILE A 100 -1.21 12.07 -1.57
C ILE A 100 0.26 12.46 -1.42
N VAL A 101 0.56 13.46 -0.59
CA VAL A 101 1.95 13.90 -0.34
C VAL A 101 2.76 12.81 0.35
N LEU A 102 2.24 12.20 1.42
CA LEU A 102 2.93 11.08 2.10
C LEU A 102 3.11 9.87 1.18
N GLY A 103 2.12 9.59 0.34
CA GLY A 103 2.11 8.48 -0.61
C GLY A 103 3.19 8.58 -1.68
N PHE A 104 3.82 9.75 -1.84
CA PHE A 104 4.98 9.90 -2.70
C PHE A 104 6.31 9.48 -2.06
N PHE A 105 6.37 9.34 -0.73
CA PHE A 105 7.60 9.04 -0.02
C PHE A 105 7.59 7.68 0.67
N LEU A 106 6.41 7.18 1.06
CA LEU A 106 6.26 5.99 1.89
C LEU A 106 5.62 4.85 1.11
N ASP A 107 6.00 3.60 1.43
CA ASP A 107 5.31 2.41 0.94
C ASP A 107 3.90 2.29 1.55
N GLY A 108 3.01 1.57 0.87
CA GLY A 108 1.62 1.39 1.26
C GLY A 108 1.39 0.91 2.70
N ILE A 109 2.13 -0.09 3.16
CA ILE A 109 2.01 -0.59 4.54
C ILE A 109 2.51 0.48 5.52
N SER A 110 3.66 1.10 5.21
CA SER A 110 4.26 2.13 6.06
C SER A 110 3.32 3.33 6.28
N ILE A 111 2.69 3.85 5.22
CA ILE A 111 1.78 4.99 5.32
C ILE A 111 0.53 4.61 6.12
N VAL A 112 -0.09 3.45 5.87
CA VAL A 112 -1.31 3.02 6.57
C VAL A 112 -1.06 2.91 8.07
N VAL A 113 0.02 2.25 8.46
CA VAL A 113 0.33 2.02 9.87
C VAL A 113 0.64 3.34 10.58
N LEU A 114 1.53 4.17 10.01
CA LEU A 114 1.94 5.44 10.61
C LEU A 114 0.77 6.42 10.76
N THR A 115 -0.08 6.49 9.74
CA THR A 115 -1.20 7.42 9.75
C THR A 115 -2.32 6.94 10.65
N THR A 116 -2.60 5.63 10.71
CA THR A 116 -3.61 5.10 11.64
C THR A 116 -3.25 5.43 13.09
N SER A 117 -1.98 5.34 13.47
CA SER A 117 -1.49 5.71 14.81
C SER A 117 -1.75 7.15 15.22
N VAL A 118 -1.82 8.08 14.26
CA VAL A 118 -1.98 9.52 14.51
C VAL A 118 -3.41 10.00 14.23
N ILE A 119 -4.00 9.52 13.15
CA ILE A 119 -5.25 10.03 12.55
C ILE A 119 -6.47 9.31 13.15
N LEU A 120 -6.37 8.02 13.50
CA LEU A 120 -7.49 7.27 14.08
C LEU A 120 -8.12 7.95 15.31
N PRO A 121 -7.35 8.39 16.34
CA PRO A 121 -7.94 9.08 17.48
C PRO A 121 -8.64 10.40 17.10
N MET A 122 -8.17 11.08 16.04
CA MET A 122 -8.80 12.29 15.51
C MET A 122 -10.12 11.98 14.79
N VAL A 123 -10.14 10.93 13.96
CA VAL A 123 -11.33 10.44 13.22
C VAL A 123 -12.45 10.04 14.18
N LEU A 124 -12.09 9.30 15.25
CA LEU A 124 -13.04 8.91 16.30
C LEU A 124 -13.60 10.14 17.04
N ALA A 125 -12.76 11.13 17.34
CA ALA A 125 -13.19 12.37 17.99
C ALA A 125 -14.09 13.23 17.08
N ALA A 126 -13.92 13.15 15.76
CA ALA A 126 -14.76 13.81 14.76
C ALA A 126 -16.08 13.04 14.46
N GLY A 127 -16.32 11.91 15.13
CA GLY A 127 -17.51 11.08 14.94
C GLY A 127 -17.59 10.39 13.58
N ILE A 128 -16.45 10.22 12.90
CA ILE A 128 -16.38 9.47 11.63
C ILE A 128 -16.23 7.99 11.95
N ASP A 129 -16.93 7.14 11.20
CA ASP A 129 -16.82 5.71 11.35
C ASP A 129 -15.40 5.21 10.97
N PRO A 130 -14.71 4.48 11.85
CA PRO A 130 -13.34 4.05 11.63
C PRO A 130 -13.21 2.98 10.55
N ILE A 131 -14.24 2.14 10.33
CA ILE A 131 -14.23 1.10 9.29
C ILE A 131 -14.31 1.79 7.93
N TRP A 132 -15.26 2.71 7.76
CA TRP A 132 -15.40 3.48 6.53
C TRP A 132 -14.11 4.28 6.23
N PHE A 133 -13.55 4.95 7.24
CA PHE A 133 -12.30 5.69 7.09
C PHE A 133 -11.13 4.78 6.70
N GLY A 134 -11.02 3.60 7.32
CA GLY A 134 -9.99 2.62 6.98
C GLY A 134 -10.07 2.14 5.53
N VAL A 135 -11.28 1.81 5.04
CA VAL A 135 -11.48 1.41 3.64
C VAL A 135 -11.13 2.57 2.70
N PHE A 136 -11.57 3.78 3.01
CA PHE A 136 -11.23 4.97 2.23
C PHE A 136 -9.72 5.20 2.17
N LEU A 137 -9.04 5.13 3.31
CA LEU A 137 -7.59 5.30 3.43
C LEU A 137 -6.84 4.26 2.60
N VAL A 138 -7.22 2.98 2.67
CA VAL A 138 -6.60 1.91 1.88
C VAL A 138 -6.79 2.16 0.39
N LEU A 139 -7.98 2.56 -0.08
CA LEU A 139 -8.19 2.87 -1.49
C LEU A 139 -7.31 4.04 -1.97
N VAL A 140 -7.17 5.10 -1.16
CA VAL A 140 -6.31 6.24 -1.49
C VAL A 140 -4.84 5.82 -1.60
N VAL A 141 -4.38 4.96 -0.70
CA VAL A 141 -3.01 4.42 -0.71
C VAL A 141 -2.79 3.50 -1.92
N GLU A 142 -3.76 2.67 -2.28
CA GLU A 142 -3.64 1.83 -3.49
C GLU A 142 -3.59 2.66 -4.78
N MET A 143 -4.33 3.77 -4.83
CA MET A 143 -4.24 4.71 -5.95
C MET A 143 -2.85 5.37 -6.05
N SER A 144 -2.19 5.69 -4.93
CA SER A 144 -0.85 6.30 -4.97
C SER A 144 0.21 5.32 -5.50
N GLN A 145 0.10 4.03 -5.17
CA GLN A 145 1.05 2.99 -5.62
C GLN A 145 1.00 2.68 -7.12
N ILE A 146 -0.08 3.06 -7.81
CA ILE A 146 -0.22 2.90 -9.27
C ILE A 146 0.20 4.16 -10.02
N THR A 147 0.22 5.33 -9.35
CA THR A 147 0.50 6.59 -10.02
C THR A 147 2.01 6.69 -10.35
N PRO A 148 2.40 7.05 -11.59
CA PRO A 148 3.80 7.00 -12.05
C PRO A 148 4.91 7.70 -11.24
N PRO A 149 4.71 8.78 -10.45
CA PRO A 149 5.81 9.40 -9.71
C PRO A 149 6.48 8.46 -8.69
N VAL A 150 5.78 7.45 -8.18
CA VAL A 150 6.37 6.39 -7.32
C VAL A 150 6.00 5.00 -7.80
N GLY A 151 4.75 4.78 -8.23
CA GLY A 151 4.34 3.65 -9.07
C GLY A 151 4.91 2.29 -8.67
N PHE A 152 5.03 1.96 -7.38
CA PHE A 152 5.71 0.75 -6.92
C PHE A 152 5.15 -0.50 -7.62
N ASN A 153 3.83 -0.59 -7.73
CA ASN A 153 3.16 -1.67 -8.45
C ASN A 153 3.53 -1.71 -9.94
N LEU A 154 3.73 -0.54 -10.57
CA LEU A 154 4.20 -0.44 -11.95
C LEU A 154 5.68 -0.82 -12.10
N PHE A 155 6.53 -0.52 -11.12
CA PHE A 155 7.94 -0.90 -11.11
C PHE A 155 8.13 -2.41 -10.95
N VAL A 156 7.34 -3.05 -10.08
CA VAL A 156 7.32 -4.52 -9.95
C VAL A 156 6.84 -5.16 -11.26
N LEU A 157 5.79 -4.61 -11.88
CA LEU A 157 5.34 -5.10 -13.20
C LEU A 157 6.41 -4.89 -14.29
N GLN A 158 7.18 -3.81 -14.22
CA GLN A 158 8.30 -3.57 -15.13
C GLN A 158 9.42 -4.60 -14.95
N SER A 159 9.78 -4.96 -13.72
CA SER A 159 10.85 -5.94 -13.49
C SER A 159 10.48 -7.34 -14.00
N ILE A 160 9.20 -7.70 -13.94
CA ILE A 160 8.69 -8.98 -14.47
C ILE A 160 8.53 -8.95 -16.00
N THR A 161 7.95 -7.88 -16.56
CA THR A 161 7.58 -7.83 -17.99
C THR A 161 8.66 -7.25 -18.91
N GLY A 162 9.64 -6.52 -18.36
CA GLY A 162 10.70 -5.84 -19.11
C GLY A 162 10.21 -4.71 -20.04
N ARG A 163 8.94 -4.29 -19.94
CA ARG A 163 8.36 -3.21 -20.76
C ARG A 163 8.58 -1.85 -20.09
N GLY A 164 8.68 -0.78 -20.90
CA GLY A 164 8.85 0.58 -20.35
C GLY A 164 7.67 1.01 -19.47
N ILE A 165 7.96 1.72 -18.38
CA ILE A 165 6.98 2.12 -17.35
C ILE A 165 5.75 2.83 -17.92
N PHE A 166 5.93 3.73 -18.89
CA PHE A 166 4.82 4.46 -19.52
C PHE A 166 3.87 3.54 -20.30
N ARG A 167 4.37 2.44 -20.86
CA ARG A 167 3.54 1.45 -21.55
C ARG A 167 2.71 0.65 -20.55
N ILE A 168 3.33 0.26 -19.43
CA ILE A 168 2.65 -0.47 -18.34
C ILE A 168 1.62 0.43 -17.65
N ALA A 169 1.98 1.68 -17.36
CA ALA A 169 1.07 2.68 -16.79
C ALA A 169 -0.19 2.86 -17.66
N ARG A 170 -0.03 2.92 -18.98
CA ARG A 170 -1.18 3.01 -19.91
C ARG A 170 -2.06 1.75 -19.89
N MET A 171 -1.47 0.58 -19.69
CA MET A 171 -2.20 -0.69 -19.53
C MET A 171 -2.90 -0.79 -18.17
N ALA A 172 -2.34 -0.17 -17.12
CA ALA A 172 -2.91 -0.14 -15.77
C ALA A 172 -3.96 0.98 -15.59
N LEU A 173 -4.00 1.97 -16.49
CA LEU A 173 -4.98 3.06 -16.48
C LEU A 173 -6.45 2.63 -16.32
N PRO A 174 -6.98 1.59 -17.02
CA PRO A 174 -8.35 1.14 -16.80
C PRO A 174 -8.59 0.67 -15.35
N PHE A 175 -7.61 0.01 -14.73
CA PHE A 175 -7.71 -0.41 -13.34
C PHE A 175 -7.66 0.79 -12.38
N PHE A 176 -6.79 1.77 -12.66
CA PHE A 176 -6.75 3.02 -11.91
C PHE A 176 -8.10 3.76 -11.95
N LEU A 177 -8.75 3.84 -13.12
CA LEU A 177 -10.07 4.47 -13.26
C LEU A 177 -11.14 3.77 -12.42
N ILE A 178 -11.12 2.43 -12.37
CA ILE A 178 -12.04 1.66 -11.51
C ILE A 178 -11.82 2.01 -10.03
N LEU A 179 -10.57 2.12 -9.58
CA LEU A 179 -10.25 2.53 -8.21
C LEU A 179 -10.71 3.96 -7.88
N VAL A 180 -10.54 4.90 -8.81
CA VAL A 180 -11.04 6.27 -8.66
C VAL A 180 -12.57 6.28 -8.53
N VAL A 181 -13.26 5.54 -9.41
CA VAL A 181 -14.72 5.41 -9.35
C VAL A 181 -15.17 4.75 -8.05
N ALA A 182 -14.50 3.68 -7.62
CA ALA A 182 -14.79 3.02 -6.35
C ALA A 182 -14.61 3.97 -5.15
N THR A 183 -13.55 4.78 -5.15
CA THR A 183 -13.30 5.77 -4.09
C THR A 183 -14.36 6.87 -4.07
N LEU A 184 -14.77 7.38 -5.24
CA LEU A 184 -15.85 8.36 -5.35
C LEU A 184 -17.20 7.79 -4.89
N LEU A 185 -17.52 6.56 -5.29
CA LEU A 185 -18.73 5.88 -4.84
C LEU A 185 -18.72 5.67 -3.32
N LEU A 186 -17.58 5.29 -2.74
CA LEU A 186 -17.43 5.13 -1.30
C LEU A 186 -17.59 6.45 -0.53
N ALA A 187 -17.09 7.55 -1.11
CA ALA A 187 -17.21 8.89 -0.56
C ALA A 187 -18.66 9.40 -0.56
N LEU A 188 -19.45 9.04 -1.59
CA LEU A 188 -20.86 9.43 -1.70
C LEU A 188 -21.79 8.48 -0.93
N PHE A 189 -21.46 7.19 -0.87
CA PHE A 189 -22.26 6.14 -0.27
C PHE A 189 -21.45 5.36 0.78
N PRO A 190 -21.28 5.90 2.00
CA PRO A 190 -20.51 5.24 3.06
C PRO A 190 -21.09 3.88 3.46
N GLY A 191 -22.39 3.67 3.23
CA GLY A 191 -23.09 2.41 3.48
C GLY A 191 -22.48 1.20 2.75
N ILE A 192 -21.76 1.40 1.64
CA ILE A 192 -21.09 0.30 0.92
C ILE A 192 -20.00 -0.35 1.79
N ALA A 193 -19.22 0.45 2.52
CA ALA A 193 -18.19 -0.05 3.42
C ALA A 193 -18.80 -0.76 4.64
N LEU A 194 -19.93 -0.24 5.12
CA LEU A 194 -20.57 -0.64 6.38
C LEU A 194 -21.54 -1.81 6.21
N TRP A 195 -21.99 -2.09 4.99
CA TRP A 195 -22.95 -3.15 4.70
C TRP A 195 -22.44 -4.54 5.06
N LEU A 196 -21.19 -4.85 4.70
CA LEU A 196 -20.60 -6.16 4.98
C LEU A 196 -20.36 -6.40 6.48
N PRO A 197 -19.72 -5.47 7.23
CA PRO A 197 -19.63 -5.57 8.69
C PRO A 197 -21.02 -5.66 9.34
N GLY A 198 -21.98 -4.82 8.92
CA GLY A 198 -23.32 -4.77 9.50
C GLY A 198 -24.14 -6.05 9.31
N THR A 199 -23.83 -6.86 8.29
CA THR A 199 -24.50 -8.16 8.06
C THR A 199 -23.78 -9.34 8.70
N MET A 200 -22.47 -9.25 8.95
CA MET A 200 -21.71 -10.32 9.62
C MET A 200 -21.67 -10.17 11.15
N LEU A 201 -21.64 -8.94 11.67
CA LEU A 201 -21.61 -8.65 13.12
C LEU A 201 -23.01 -8.69 13.77
N SER A 202 -24.09 -8.79 12.99
CA SER A 202 -25.46 -8.86 13.49
C SER A 202 -25.89 -10.28 13.91
N ARG A 203 -24.96 -11.13 14.36
CA ARG A 203 -25.22 -12.47 14.93
C ARG A 203 -24.60 -12.56 16.31
#